data_AF-A0A3D1AY95-F1
#
_entry.id   AF-A0A3D1AY95-F1
#
_cell.length_a   1.000
_cell.length_b   1.000
_cell.length_c   1.000
_cell.angle_alpha   90.00
_cell.angle_beta   90.00
_cell.angle_gamma   90.00
#
_symmetry.space_group_name_H-M   'P 1'
#
loop_
_entity.id
_entity.type
_entity.pdbx_description
1 polymer ?
#
loop_
_entity_poly.entity_id
_entity_poly.type
_entity_poly.pdbx_seq_one_letter_code
_entity_poly.pdbx_strand_id
1 'polypeptide(L)'
;MVDRDDSERLLVRARRKRDLEKILGKDSEIFEDPAADYRWRCFVGRPDFKKIVDQRIDAIDYPNFKNSVIDEDLHQLYMEFWTLHHRYQKADRSAATRNRRNHFSREPGDLEKP
;
A
#
# COMPACT_ATOMS: atom_id res chain seq x y z
N MET A 1 -19.85 12.45 6.44
CA MET A 1 -19.24 11.88 5.23
C MET A 1 -19.39 12.94 4.14
N VAL A 2 -18.53 13.95 4.16
CA VAL A 2 -18.64 15.07 3.22
C VAL A 2 -17.89 14.63 1.96
N ASP A 3 -18.57 14.65 0.83
CA ASP A 3 -17.96 14.65 -0.52
C ASP A 3 -17.55 13.31 -1.14
N ARG A 4 -18.32 12.23 -0.91
CA ARG A 4 -18.10 10.97 -1.65
C ARG A 4 -18.52 11.03 -3.13
N ASP A 5 -19.33 12.04 -3.49
CA ASP A 5 -20.07 12.10 -4.75
C ASP A 5 -19.65 13.26 -5.68
N ASP A 6 -18.64 14.07 -5.33
CA ASP A 6 -18.08 15.08 -6.25
C ASP A 6 -17.11 14.40 -7.23
N SER A 7 -17.52 14.31 -8.50
CA SER A 7 -16.72 13.71 -9.57
C SER A 7 -15.53 14.56 -9.99
N GLU A 8 -15.49 15.85 -9.66
CA GLU A 8 -14.47 16.79 -10.13
C GLU A 8 -13.24 16.84 -9.20
N ARG A 9 -13.43 16.42 -7.95
CA ARG A 9 -12.40 16.49 -6.91
C ARG A 9 -12.05 15.12 -6.32
N LEU A 10 -10.92 15.08 -5.64
CA LEU A 10 -10.40 13.95 -4.88
C LEU A 10 -10.21 14.37 -3.43
N LEU A 11 -10.67 13.52 -2.51
CA LEU A 11 -10.27 13.61 -1.10
C LEU A 11 -8.96 12.84 -0.90
N VAL A 12 -7.85 13.55 -0.87
CA VAL A 12 -6.52 12.98 -0.58
C VAL A 12 -6.35 12.87 0.92
N ARG A 13 -5.90 11.70 1.41
CA ARG A 13 -5.86 11.37 2.85
C ARG A 13 -4.46 10.94 3.28
N ALA A 14 -4.01 11.40 4.44
CA ALA A 14 -2.75 10.98 5.05
C ALA A 14 -2.85 10.85 6.56
N ARG A 15 -1.98 10.02 7.13
CA ARG A 15 -1.81 9.92 8.60
C ARG A 15 -0.99 11.08 9.16
N ARG A 16 -0.08 11.64 8.36
CA ARG A 16 0.81 12.74 8.74
C ARG A 16 0.53 13.94 7.85
N LYS A 17 0.34 15.12 8.45
CA LYS A 17 0.13 16.38 7.73
C LYS A 17 1.25 16.66 6.72
N ARG A 18 2.50 16.45 7.17
CA ARG A 18 3.72 16.65 6.38
C ARG A 18 3.74 15.85 5.09
N ASP A 19 3.08 14.70 5.03
CA ASP A 19 3.03 13.89 3.79
C ASP A 19 2.13 14.57 2.74
N LEU A 20 1.02 15.19 3.15
CA LEU A 20 0.21 16.02 2.25
C LEU A 20 0.95 17.28 1.84
N GLU A 21 1.59 17.99 2.78
CA GLU A 21 2.36 19.21 2.48
C GLU A 21 3.52 18.92 1.51
N LYS A 22 4.18 17.75 1.66
CA LYS A 22 5.25 17.32 0.75
C LYS A 22 4.72 17.10 -0.66
N ILE A 23 3.50 16.58 -0.84
CA ILE A 23 2.93 16.22 -2.15
C ILE A 23 2.24 17.41 -2.80
N LEU A 24 1.37 18.09 -2.05
CA LEU A 24 0.44 19.12 -2.54
C LEU A 24 1.01 20.54 -2.39
N GLY A 25 1.99 20.74 -1.52
CA GLY A 25 2.54 22.05 -1.15
C GLY A 25 2.07 22.52 0.22
N LYS A 26 2.80 23.48 0.81
CA LYS A 26 2.48 24.03 2.14
C LYS A 26 1.25 24.93 2.15
N ASP A 27 0.90 25.48 0.99
CA ASP A 27 -0.23 26.42 0.84
C ASP A 27 -1.55 25.70 0.55
N SER A 28 -1.55 24.36 0.51
CA SER A 28 -2.77 23.57 0.31
C SER A 28 -3.70 23.63 1.53
N GLU A 29 -5.00 23.66 1.27
CA GLU A 29 -6.04 23.63 2.30
C GLU A 29 -6.16 22.24 2.95
N ILE A 30 -5.21 21.92 3.84
CA ILE A 30 -5.17 20.67 4.60
C ILE A 30 -5.93 20.83 5.91
N PHE A 31 -6.92 19.99 6.14
CA PHE A 31 -7.73 19.98 7.36
C PHE A 31 -7.59 18.67 8.15
N GLU A 32 -7.93 18.73 9.44
CA GLU A 32 -7.90 17.60 10.37
C GLU A 32 -9.31 17.03 10.58
N ASP A 33 -9.42 15.71 10.54
CA ASP A 33 -10.58 14.94 11.01
C ASP A 33 -10.09 13.97 12.11
N PRO A 34 -10.14 14.36 13.40
CA PRO A 34 -9.57 13.56 14.50
C PRO A 34 -10.24 12.19 14.68
N ALA A 35 -11.47 12.02 14.21
CA ALA A 35 -12.21 10.76 14.30
C ALA A 35 -11.88 9.80 13.15
N ALA A 36 -11.11 10.25 12.16
CA ALA A 36 -10.75 9.44 11.00
C ALA A 36 -9.54 8.55 11.21
N ASP A 37 -9.57 7.38 10.55
CA ASP A 37 -8.43 6.48 10.40
C ASP A 37 -7.22 7.18 9.74
N TYR A 38 -7.48 8.03 8.75
CA TYR A 38 -6.56 8.99 8.15
C TYR A 38 -6.96 10.40 8.55
N ARG A 39 -6.26 10.89 9.58
CA ARG A 39 -6.51 12.17 10.24
C ARG A 39 -6.45 13.38 9.32
N TRP A 40 -5.49 13.44 8.41
CA TRP A 40 -5.25 14.63 7.58
C TRP A 40 -5.82 14.46 6.18
N ARG A 41 -6.45 15.52 5.69
CA ARG A 41 -7.24 15.47 4.46
C ARG A 41 -7.08 16.76 3.65
N CYS A 42 -7.18 16.66 2.34
CA CYS A 42 -7.20 17.80 1.43
C CYS A 42 -8.07 17.47 0.22
N PHE A 43 -8.90 18.42 -0.20
CA PHE A 43 -9.62 18.33 -1.46
C PHE A 43 -8.75 18.87 -2.59
N VAL A 44 -8.62 18.10 -3.67
CA VAL A 44 -7.79 18.46 -4.82
C VAL A 44 -8.57 18.20 -6.10
N GLY A 45 -8.56 19.15 -7.05
CA GLY A 45 -9.12 18.93 -8.37
C GLY A 45 -8.44 17.76 -9.08
N ARG A 46 -9.19 16.92 -9.79
CA ARG A 46 -8.61 15.78 -10.54
C ARG A 46 -7.52 16.21 -11.54
N PRO A 47 -7.69 17.29 -12.34
CA PRO A 47 -6.65 17.73 -13.26
C PRO A 47 -5.37 18.15 -12.53
N ASP A 48 -5.50 18.85 -11.40
CA ASP A 48 -4.37 19.29 -10.58
C ASP A 48 -3.64 18.11 -9.95
N PHE A 49 -4.39 17.17 -9.38
CA PHE A 49 -3.81 15.96 -8.80
C PHE A 49 -3.10 15.12 -9.86
N LYS A 50 -3.66 15.02 -11.09
CA LYS A 50 -3.00 14.35 -12.22
C LYS A 50 -1.65 14.99 -12.52
N LYS A 51 -1.58 16.32 -12.61
CA LYS A 51 -0.33 17.06 -12.85
C LYS A 51 0.69 16.83 -11.75
N ILE A 52 0.26 16.82 -10.48
CA ILE A 52 1.13 16.53 -9.33
C ILE A 52 1.71 15.12 -9.45
N VAL A 53 0.89 14.11 -9.75
CA VAL A 53 1.35 12.73 -9.90
C VAL A 53 2.30 12.56 -11.08
N ASP A 54 2.00 13.20 -12.22
CA ASP A 54 2.84 13.19 -13.42
C ASP A 54 4.26 13.69 -13.11
N GLN A 55 4.38 14.85 -12.47
CA GLN A 55 5.66 15.40 -12.02
C GLN A 55 6.39 14.50 -11.02
N ARG A 56 5.66 13.74 -10.21
CA ARG A 56 6.26 12.80 -9.24
C ARG A 56 6.85 11.59 -9.91
N ILE A 57 6.22 11.10 -10.97
CA ILE A 57 6.73 9.98 -11.75
C ILE A 57 8.08 10.38 -12.37
N ASP A 58 8.15 11.56 -12.97
CA ASP A 58 9.38 12.09 -13.57
C ASP A 58 10.51 12.32 -12.54
N ALA A 59 10.14 12.63 -11.29
CA ALA A 59 11.09 12.89 -10.21
C ALA A 59 11.59 11.64 -9.47
N ILE A 60 11.21 10.43 -9.89
CA ILE A 60 11.74 9.19 -9.28
C ILE A 60 13.17 8.98 -9.76
N ASP A 61 14.13 9.33 -8.89
CA ASP A 61 15.57 9.21 -9.14
C ASP A 61 16.27 8.18 -8.23
N TYR A 62 15.52 7.52 -7.36
CA TYR A 62 16.06 6.57 -6.40
C TYR A 62 16.00 5.12 -6.90
N PRO A 63 17.08 4.34 -6.71
CA PRO A 63 17.03 2.90 -6.98
C PRO A 63 16.28 2.13 -5.88
N ASN A 64 16.06 2.75 -4.71
CA ASN A 64 15.39 2.12 -3.57
C ASN A 64 14.66 3.15 -2.71
N PHE A 65 13.32 3.07 -2.66
CA PHE A 65 12.48 4.07 -1.99
C PHE A 65 12.82 4.28 -0.52
N LYS A 66 13.04 3.20 0.26
CA LYS A 66 13.33 3.36 1.69
C LYS A 66 14.62 4.16 1.94
N ASN A 67 15.58 4.09 1.01
CA ASN A 67 16.83 4.85 1.11
C ASN A 67 16.69 6.32 0.71
N SER A 68 15.60 6.72 0.04
CA SER A 68 15.35 8.14 -0.30
C SER A 68 14.63 8.90 0.82
N VAL A 69 14.27 8.22 1.92
CA VAL A 69 13.55 8.81 3.05
C VAL A 69 14.54 9.42 4.05
N ILE A 70 14.61 10.75 4.09
CA ILE A 70 15.48 11.52 4.98
C ILE A 70 14.98 11.52 6.44
N ASP A 71 13.67 11.35 6.64
CA ASP A 71 13.05 11.35 7.96
C ASP A 71 13.36 10.02 8.67
N GLU A 72 14.21 10.06 9.71
CA GLU A 72 14.77 8.87 10.35
C GLU A 72 13.71 7.95 10.96
N ASP A 73 12.72 8.50 11.67
CA ASP A 73 11.63 7.72 12.25
C ASP A 73 10.79 7.01 11.17
N LEU A 74 10.50 7.72 10.07
CA LEU A 74 9.79 7.14 8.94
C LEU A 74 10.63 6.08 8.22
N HIS A 75 11.93 6.33 8.05
CA HIS A 75 12.86 5.39 7.46
C HIS A 75 12.88 4.09 8.28
N GLN A 76 13.01 4.20 9.60
CA GLN A 76 13.00 3.07 10.52
C GLN A 76 11.69 2.27 10.42
N LEU A 77 10.53 2.94 10.39
CA LEU A 77 9.24 2.29 10.18
C LEU A 77 9.20 1.49 8.86
N TYR A 78 9.69 2.06 7.76
CA TYR A 78 9.76 1.36 6.48
C TYR A 78 10.75 0.19 6.49
N MET A 79 11.87 0.30 7.21
CA MET A 79 12.85 -0.78 7.39
C MET A 79 12.29 -1.93 8.23
N GLU A 80 11.47 -1.65 9.23
CA GLU A 80 10.77 -2.66 10.02
C GLU A 80 9.77 -3.44 9.16
N PHE A 81 8.94 -2.73 8.39
CA PHE A 81 8.00 -3.37 7.46
C PHE A 81 8.73 -4.21 6.41
N TRP A 82 9.80 -3.68 5.81
CA TRP A 82 10.63 -4.40 4.85
C TRP A 82 11.22 -5.67 5.45
N THR A 83 11.73 -5.60 6.67
CA THR A 83 12.30 -6.75 7.40
C THR A 83 11.24 -7.81 7.70
N LEU A 84 10.04 -7.39 8.13
CA LEU A 84 8.91 -8.30 8.38
C LEU A 84 8.52 -9.05 7.10
N HIS A 85 8.40 -8.33 5.99
CA HIS A 85 8.06 -8.92 4.69
C HIS A 85 9.16 -9.85 4.17
N HIS A 86 10.43 -9.48 4.36
CA HIS A 86 11.56 -10.33 4.00
C HIS A 86 11.58 -11.64 4.81
N ARG A 87 11.27 -11.58 6.12
CA ARG A 87 11.09 -12.79 6.94
C ARG A 87 9.94 -13.65 6.42
N TYR A 88 8.80 -13.04 6.08
CA TYR A 88 7.67 -13.75 5.47
C TYR A 88 8.07 -14.44 4.16
N GLN A 89 8.81 -13.76 3.27
CA GLN A 89 9.33 -14.35 2.04
C GLN A 89 10.27 -15.54 2.29
N LYS A 90 11.15 -15.48 3.30
CA LYS A 90 12.04 -16.60 3.65
C LYS A 90 11.28 -17.79 4.23
N ALA A 91 10.20 -17.51 4.94
CA ALA A 91 9.31 -18.53 5.50
C ALA A 91 8.34 -19.10 4.45
N ASP A 92 8.07 -18.36 3.36
CA ASP A 92 7.20 -18.81 2.29
C ASP A 92 7.79 -20.05 1.60
N ARG A 93 7.12 -21.18 1.83
CA ARG A 93 7.46 -22.50 1.28
C ARG A 93 6.75 -22.76 -0.04
N SER A 94 6.39 -21.73 -0.81
CA SER A 94 5.77 -21.86 -2.14
C SER A 94 6.55 -22.74 -3.13
N ALA A 95 7.84 -23.07 -2.85
CA ALA A 95 8.59 -24.11 -3.55
C ALA A 95 8.35 -25.56 -3.04
N ALA A 96 7.97 -25.77 -1.78
CA ALA A 96 7.84 -27.11 -1.15
C ALA A 96 6.45 -27.75 -1.31
N THR A 97 5.42 -26.98 -1.69
CA THR A 97 4.03 -27.48 -1.80
C THR A 97 3.74 -28.19 -3.13
N ARG A 98 4.64 -28.15 -4.12
CA ARG A 98 4.45 -28.88 -5.38
C ARG A 98 4.53 -30.41 -5.27
N ASN A 99 4.99 -30.97 -4.14
CA ASN A 99 5.20 -32.43 -4.01
C ASN A 99 4.20 -33.17 -3.09
N ARG A 100 3.07 -32.56 -2.70
CA ARG A 100 2.02 -33.22 -1.88
C ARG A 100 0.74 -33.58 -2.64
N ARG A 101 0.77 -33.66 -3.97
CA ARG A 101 -0.39 -34.08 -4.79
C ARG A 101 -0.22 -35.44 -5.49
N ASN A 102 0.70 -36.29 -5.03
CA ASN A 102 0.89 -37.64 -5.59
C ASN A 102 0.53 -38.79 -4.61
N HIS A 103 -0.20 -38.52 -3.52
CA HIS A 103 -0.46 -39.55 -2.50
C HIS A 103 -1.94 -39.76 -2.14
N PHE A 104 -2.87 -39.36 -3.00
CA PHE A 104 -4.28 -39.73 -2.90
C PHE A 104 -4.79 -40.18 -4.27
N SER A 105 -4.39 -41.39 -4.65
CA SER A 105 -5.07 -42.18 -5.70
C SER A 105 -5.21 -43.60 -5.17
N ARG A 106 -6.26 -43.82 -4.38
CA ARG A 106 -6.91 -45.13 -4.23
C ARG A 106 -8.41 -44.86 -4.19
N GLU A 107 -9.05 -45.14 -5.32
CA GLU A 107 -10.51 -45.17 -5.49
C GLU A 107 -11.14 -46.21 -4.55
N PRO A 108 -12.32 -45.94 -3.96
CA PRO A 108 -13.10 -46.95 -3.28
C PRO A 108 -14.15 -47.54 -4.23
N GLY A 109 -14.05 -48.83 -4.52
CA GLY A 109 -15.17 -49.61 -5.02
C GLY A 109 -14.83 -50.58 -6.14
N ASP A 110 -14.67 -51.85 -5.78
CA ASP A 110 -15.36 -52.90 -6.53
C ASP A 110 -15.98 -53.87 -5.53
N LEU A 111 -17.31 -53.93 -5.61
CA LEU A 111 -18.16 -54.94 -5.01
C LEU A 111 -17.87 -56.28 -5.69
N GLU A 112 -17.81 -57.36 -4.92
CA GLU A 112 -18.46 -58.60 -5.33
C GLU A 112 -18.84 -59.44 -4.10
N LYS A 113 -20.16 -59.57 -3.90
CA LYS A 113 -20.85 -60.70 -3.24
C LYS A 113 -20.99 -61.82 -4.30
N PRO A 114 -21.25 -63.09 -3.94
CA PRO A 114 -21.80 -63.61 -2.69
C PRO A 114 -20.87 -64.48 -1.84
#